data_AF-A0A517NZD1-F1
#
_entry.id   AF-A0A517NZD1-F1
#
_cell.length_a   1.000
_cell.length_b   1.000
_cell.length_c   1.000
_cell.angle_alpha   90.00
_cell.angle_beta   90.00
_cell.angle_gamma   90.00
#
_symmetry.space_group_name_H-M   'P 1'
#
loop_
_entity.id
_entity.type
_entity.pdbx_description
1 polymer ?
#
loop_
_entity_poly.entity_id
_entity_poly.type
_entity_poly.pdbx_seq_one_letter_code
_entity_poly.pdbx_strand_id
1 'polypeptide(L)'
;MIRWRYVISRLIIVAVVLLLIRLGLGPVASYVTVKGIQQATGAKVEIESTHVGLFPPRIEYSDFRVADPRSGKVMRDAFRAESMDFVIDAKSLLHRRWVARDARISGIQIDARRDTSGHLAQDDTPSTTAPESAGILGKFIKGATDQLGDQAADVVGGMETVRRSKEIKQRWQREYDELVVRARDLESRIRKIRDTARGIDNPLRDWEELDRTLARATETHSELKIVRATIDALPQRLQDDLVSLERAKQIDLDKIDQYVPGSLSQSDNFGVDLMANAVRDQVQRIRGYLDGGRAIADYTIVAPESSRARGIDYDLLGSNRRPDIMIRRCEVGGLLRSGGEAFVLTGIIENLTPTPELLVEPTVARLRLEGNEVIRVEMVRDQRQGADVDLLTLHWPQTEAKELTLGDDDDAGISIQGGQRELWVQLRSEGERISGRFVSKQTGLKMKLNVDSKYADSPAAVSLGQSLAAVDKLEVEATFAGTWKDMGLQLNSNIGQIFKTAAQNAVASQIETSKRDLALKIEETHLRESLELRKWLEGQQSEANELLASADQSIKEMRNKVVREVGQADAYLGKLRSAIEGRLR
;
A
#
# COMPACT_ATOMS: atom_id res chain seq x y z
N MET A 1 78.20 23.97 -59.61
CA MET A 1 78.86 23.17 -58.56
C MET A 1 78.28 23.52 -57.20
N ILE A 2 77.57 22.60 -56.56
CA ILE A 2 77.03 22.80 -55.20
C ILE A 2 78.20 22.76 -54.21
N ARG A 3 78.30 23.76 -53.32
CA ARG A 3 79.30 23.77 -52.24
C ARG A 3 78.87 22.79 -51.15
N TRP A 4 79.15 21.50 -51.37
CA TRP A 4 78.75 20.39 -50.50
C TRP A 4 79.10 20.59 -49.02
N ARG A 5 80.25 21.22 -48.71
CA ARG A 5 80.65 21.54 -47.32
C ARG A 5 79.66 22.47 -46.60
N TYR A 6 79.01 23.37 -47.34
CA TYR A 6 78.00 24.29 -46.80
C TYR A 6 76.63 23.62 -46.63
N VAL A 7 76.28 22.71 -47.54
CA VAL A 7 75.02 21.96 -47.46
C VAL A 7 75.07 20.93 -46.34
N ILE A 8 76.17 20.19 -46.21
CA ILE A 8 76.37 19.17 -45.19
C ILE A 8 76.38 19.79 -43.78
N SER A 9 77.08 20.90 -43.58
CA SER A 9 77.10 21.59 -42.28
C SER A 9 75.71 22.07 -41.85
N ARG A 10 74.92 22.62 -42.79
CA ARG A 10 73.53 23.01 -42.50
C ARG A 10 72.60 21.82 -42.25
N LEU A 11 72.75 20.72 -42.98
CA LEU A 11 72.01 19.49 -42.73
C LEU A 11 72.32 18.90 -41.36
N ILE A 12 73.59 18.91 -40.95
CA ILE A 12 74.00 18.47 -39.60
C ILE A 12 73.39 19.38 -38.54
N ILE A 13 73.43 20.71 -38.71
CA ILE A 13 72.80 21.64 -37.76
C ILE A 13 71.29 21.38 -37.66
N VAL A 14 70.60 21.22 -38.80
CA VAL A 14 69.17 20.89 -38.82
C VAL A 14 68.91 19.54 -38.13
N ALA A 15 69.73 18.51 -38.40
CA ALA A 15 69.61 17.21 -37.75
C ALA A 15 69.83 17.28 -36.23
N VAL A 16 70.82 18.04 -35.77
CA VAL A 16 71.09 18.27 -34.33
C VAL A 16 69.94 19.04 -33.68
N VAL A 17 69.43 20.09 -34.33
CA VAL A 17 68.27 20.85 -33.83
C VAL A 17 67.03 19.97 -33.75
N LEU A 18 66.75 19.16 -34.78
CA LEU A 18 65.64 18.20 -34.76
C LEU A 18 65.81 17.14 -33.67
N LEU A 19 67.04 16.68 -33.43
CA LEU A 19 67.37 15.75 -32.35
C LEU A 19 67.13 16.37 -30.97
N LEU A 20 67.61 17.61 -30.75
CA LEU A 20 67.40 18.35 -29.50
C LEU A 20 65.93 18.65 -29.25
N ILE A 21 65.18 19.03 -30.28
CA ILE A 21 63.73 19.25 -30.19
C ILE A 21 63.02 17.93 -29.83
N ARG A 22 63.37 16.83 -30.51
CA ARG A 22 62.76 15.51 -30.26
C ARG A 22 63.05 14.99 -28.85
N LEU A 23 64.25 15.21 -28.31
CA LEU A 23 64.64 14.75 -26.97
C LEU A 23 64.20 15.70 -25.84
N GLY A 24 64.17 17.01 -26.10
CA GLY A 24 63.91 18.05 -25.10
C GLY A 24 62.43 18.37 -24.87
N LEU A 25 61.57 18.22 -25.89
CA LEU A 25 60.15 18.60 -25.77
C LEU A 25 59.37 17.76 -24.76
N GLY A 26 59.64 16.45 -24.66
CA GLY A 26 58.95 15.54 -23.74
C GLY A 26 59.12 15.93 -22.27
N PRO A 27 60.36 16.03 -21.75
CA PRO A 27 60.62 16.44 -20.36
C PRO A 27 60.06 17.83 -20.01
N VAL A 28 60.17 18.79 -20.94
CA VAL A 28 59.63 20.15 -20.73
C VAL A 28 58.10 20.12 -20.67
N ALA A 29 57.45 19.38 -21.57
CA ALA A 29 55.99 19.22 -21.56
C ALA A 29 55.49 18.57 -20.27
N SER A 30 56.17 17.52 -19.78
CA SER A 30 55.86 16.88 -18.50
C SER A 30 55.95 17.87 -17.34
N TYR A 31 57.06 18.62 -17.22
CA TYR A 31 57.27 19.58 -16.13
C TYR A 31 56.21 20.69 -16.11
N VAL A 32 55.91 21.28 -17.27
CA VAL A 32 54.90 22.35 -17.38
C VAL A 32 53.51 21.82 -17.02
N THR A 33 53.17 20.62 -17.48
CA THR A 33 51.87 19.98 -17.21
C THR A 33 51.71 19.68 -15.72
N VAL A 34 52.71 19.04 -15.10
CA VAL A 34 52.69 18.71 -13.67
C VAL A 34 52.53 19.97 -12.82
N LYS A 35 53.37 21.00 -13.05
CA LYS A 35 53.26 22.25 -12.27
C LYS A 35 51.93 22.96 -12.47
N GLY A 36 51.45 23.04 -13.70
CA GLY A 36 50.17 23.71 -14.01
C GLY A 36 49.00 23.03 -13.30
N ILE A 37 48.93 21.70 -13.36
CA ILE A 37 47.82 20.95 -12.77
C ILE A 37 47.96 20.87 -11.24
N GLN A 38 49.17 20.75 -10.68
CA GLN A 38 49.35 20.80 -9.21
C GLN A 38 48.92 22.16 -8.63
N GLN A 39 49.21 23.25 -9.33
CA GLN A 39 48.81 24.59 -8.91
C GLN A 39 47.29 24.80 -9.01
N ALA A 40 46.64 24.23 -10.03
CA ALA A 40 45.20 24.34 -10.22
C ALA A 40 44.39 23.43 -9.28
N THR A 41 44.86 22.20 -9.05
CA THR A 41 44.13 21.19 -8.27
C THR A 41 44.49 21.20 -6.78
N GLY A 42 45.62 21.80 -6.39
CA GLY A 42 46.18 21.67 -5.04
C GLY A 42 46.60 20.23 -4.70
N ALA A 43 46.58 19.32 -5.66
CA ALA A 43 46.85 17.90 -5.48
C ALA A 43 48.13 17.48 -6.19
N LYS A 44 48.79 16.43 -5.68
CA LYS A 44 50.01 15.89 -6.31
C LYS A 44 49.68 15.26 -7.67
N VAL A 45 50.35 15.75 -8.71
CA VAL A 45 50.30 15.20 -10.08
C VAL A 45 51.61 14.50 -10.40
N GLU A 46 51.51 13.32 -11.02
CA GLU A 46 52.64 12.49 -11.44
C GLU A 46 52.41 12.03 -12.90
N ILE A 47 53.49 12.02 -13.70
CA ILE A 47 53.51 11.57 -15.09
C ILE A 47 54.79 10.76 -15.28
N GLU A 48 54.69 9.53 -15.78
CA GLU A 48 55.86 8.66 -16.01
C GLU A 48 56.66 9.13 -17.23
N SER A 49 56.00 9.30 -18.38
CA SER A 49 56.66 9.75 -19.60
C SER A 49 55.76 10.61 -20.47
N THR A 50 56.38 11.40 -21.35
CA THR A 50 55.67 12.30 -22.27
C THR A 50 56.34 12.29 -23.64
N HIS A 51 55.57 12.03 -24.68
CA HIS A 51 56.01 12.05 -26.07
C HIS A 51 55.35 13.22 -26.82
N VAL A 52 56.15 13.99 -27.55
CA VAL A 52 55.67 15.13 -28.35
C VAL A 52 55.97 14.89 -29.82
N GLY A 53 54.92 14.70 -30.61
CA GLY A 53 54.97 14.63 -32.07
C GLY A 53 54.81 16.02 -32.69
N LEU A 54 55.54 16.30 -33.77
CA LEU A 54 55.55 17.62 -34.41
C LEU A 54 54.58 17.74 -35.60
N PHE A 55 54.35 16.66 -36.35
CA PHE A 55 53.49 16.68 -37.54
C PHE A 55 52.78 15.34 -37.78
N PRO A 56 51.44 15.26 -37.57
CA PRO A 56 50.61 16.28 -36.92
C PRO A 56 51.08 16.55 -35.48
N PRO A 57 50.90 17.78 -34.95
CA PRO A 57 51.31 18.08 -33.58
C PRO A 57 50.48 17.25 -32.61
N ARG A 58 51.16 16.45 -31.78
CA ARG A 58 50.55 15.48 -30.87
C ARG A 58 51.29 15.49 -29.54
N ILE A 59 50.55 15.32 -28.45
CA ILE A 59 51.14 15.11 -27.12
C ILE A 59 50.55 13.84 -26.54
N GLU A 60 51.42 12.93 -26.13
CA GLU A 60 51.06 11.67 -25.48
C GLU A 60 51.67 11.63 -24.09
N TYR A 61 50.84 11.36 -23.08
CA TYR A 61 51.25 11.15 -21.69
C TYR A 61 51.01 9.69 -21.31
N SER A 62 51.97 9.09 -20.61
CA SER A 62 51.85 7.72 -20.07
C SER A 62 51.84 7.73 -18.55
N ASP A 63 50.99 6.90 -17.95
CA ASP A 63 50.74 6.75 -16.51
C ASP A 63 50.56 8.10 -15.80
N PHE A 64 49.48 8.78 -16.16
CA PHE A 64 49.09 10.06 -15.61
C PHE A 64 48.28 9.88 -14.33
N ARG A 65 48.70 10.50 -13.23
CA ARG A 65 48.06 10.34 -11.90
C ARG A 65 47.83 11.68 -11.22
N VAL A 66 46.64 11.86 -10.65
CA VAL A 66 46.25 13.01 -9.84
C VAL A 66 45.70 12.50 -8.51
N ALA A 67 46.35 12.89 -7.42
CA ALA A 67 45.92 12.53 -6.07
C ALA A 67 44.55 13.16 -5.72
N ASP A 68 43.81 12.52 -4.82
CA ASP A 68 42.58 13.10 -4.25
C ASP A 68 42.95 14.12 -3.15
N PRO A 69 42.49 15.39 -3.24
CA PRO A 69 42.79 16.40 -2.22
C PRO A 69 41.96 16.28 -0.94
N ARG A 70 40.94 15.40 -0.88
CA ARG A 70 40.02 15.26 0.27
C ARG A 70 40.64 14.48 1.43
N SER A 71 40.54 15.01 2.66
CA SER A 71 41.22 14.55 3.89
C SER A 71 41.08 13.04 4.18
N GLY A 72 39.95 12.42 3.84
CA GLY A 72 39.67 11.00 4.02
C GLY A 72 40.24 10.07 2.94
N LYS A 73 40.95 10.60 1.93
CA LYS A 73 41.38 9.88 0.72
C LYS A 73 42.89 9.98 0.44
N VAL A 74 43.69 10.08 1.51
CA VAL A 74 45.15 10.29 1.48
C VAL A 74 45.94 9.33 0.58
N MET A 75 45.49 8.07 0.49
CA MET A 75 46.14 7.01 -0.27
C MET A 75 45.33 6.65 -1.53
N ARG A 76 44.66 7.64 -2.13
CA ARG A 76 43.83 7.42 -3.33
C ARG A 76 44.10 8.45 -4.42
N ASP A 77 43.99 7.99 -5.66
CA ASP A 77 43.96 8.83 -6.84
C ASP A 77 42.53 9.32 -7.07
N ALA A 78 42.35 10.64 -7.21
CA ALA A 78 41.11 11.19 -7.73
C ALA A 78 40.94 10.76 -9.20
N PHE A 79 42.05 10.73 -9.93
CA PHE A 79 42.06 10.39 -11.34
C PHE A 79 43.41 9.77 -11.73
N ARG A 80 43.37 8.60 -12.36
CA ARG A 80 44.52 7.96 -12.99
C ARG A 80 44.16 7.57 -14.43
N ALA A 81 45.11 7.68 -15.35
CA ALA A 81 44.97 7.17 -16.72
C ALA A 81 46.26 6.49 -17.17
N GLU A 82 46.15 5.36 -17.85
CA GLU A 82 47.29 4.63 -18.41
C GLU A 82 47.92 5.42 -19.58
N SER A 83 47.08 6.01 -20.43
CA SER A 83 47.54 6.86 -21.51
C SER A 83 46.56 8.00 -21.82
N MET A 84 47.13 9.14 -22.21
CA MET A 84 46.40 10.27 -22.77
C MET A 84 47.06 10.71 -24.06
N ASP A 85 46.31 10.75 -25.15
CA ASP A 85 46.77 11.15 -26.47
C ASP A 85 45.96 12.37 -26.95
N PHE A 86 46.65 13.45 -27.28
CA PHE A 86 46.04 14.70 -27.74
C PHE A 86 46.55 15.07 -29.13
N VAL A 87 45.66 15.13 -30.12
CA VAL A 87 45.96 15.62 -31.47
C VAL A 87 45.64 17.11 -31.56
N ILE A 88 46.67 17.94 -31.66
CA ILE A 88 46.55 19.39 -31.63
C ILE A 88 46.19 19.94 -33.02
N ASP A 89 45.31 20.93 -33.06
CA ASP A 89 44.97 21.68 -34.26
C ASP A 89 46.07 22.71 -34.58
N ALA A 90 46.94 22.37 -35.53
CA ALA A 90 48.08 23.20 -35.94
C ALA A 90 47.68 24.64 -36.30
N LYS A 91 46.52 24.84 -36.94
CA LYS A 91 46.03 26.19 -37.28
C LYS A 91 45.73 26.99 -36.01
N SER A 92 45.11 26.37 -35.01
CA SER A 92 44.82 27.02 -33.73
C SER A 92 46.11 27.33 -32.96
N LEU A 93 47.09 26.42 -32.98
CA LEU A 93 48.38 26.61 -32.31
C LEU A 93 49.16 27.82 -32.86
N LEU A 94 49.12 28.06 -34.17
CA LEU A 94 49.71 29.26 -34.80
C LEU A 94 49.08 30.57 -34.30
N HIS A 95 47.82 30.52 -33.85
CA HIS A 95 47.12 31.66 -33.25
C HIS A 95 47.25 31.67 -31.71
N ARG A 96 48.24 30.97 -31.15
CA ARG A 96 48.47 30.82 -29.70
C ARG A 96 47.33 30.15 -28.94
N ARG A 97 46.50 29.36 -29.64
CA ARG A 97 45.37 28.63 -29.05
C ARG A 97 45.69 27.14 -28.96
N TRP A 98 45.51 26.58 -27.78
CA TRP A 98 45.66 25.17 -27.46
C TRP A 98 44.35 24.43 -27.70
N VAL A 99 44.15 24.00 -28.95
CA VAL A 99 42.94 23.27 -29.34
C VAL A 99 43.31 21.84 -29.71
N ALA A 100 42.91 20.86 -28.89
CA ALA A 100 42.93 19.45 -29.28
C ALA A 100 41.69 19.15 -30.13
N ARG A 101 41.92 18.66 -31.36
CA ARG A 101 40.84 18.21 -32.24
C ARG A 101 40.23 16.91 -31.72
N ASP A 102 41.11 15.96 -31.46
CA ASP A 102 40.79 14.63 -30.97
C ASP A 102 41.69 14.35 -29.77
N ALA A 103 41.10 13.90 -28.69
CA ALA A 103 41.79 13.39 -27.51
C ALA A 103 41.32 11.96 -27.22
N ARG A 104 42.21 11.12 -26.71
CA ARG A 104 41.87 9.78 -26.24
C ARG A 104 42.53 9.54 -24.88
N ILE A 105 41.72 9.19 -23.90
CA ILE A 105 42.16 8.84 -22.55
C ILE A 105 41.80 7.37 -22.33
N SER A 106 42.82 6.54 -22.12
CA SER A 106 42.67 5.10 -21.92
C SER A 106 43.11 4.67 -20.53
N GLY A 107 42.52 3.60 -20.02
CA GLY A 107 42.85 3.05 -18.71
C GLY A 107 42.50 3.99 -17.56
N ILE A 108 41.42 4.76 -17.68
CA ILE A 108 40.94 5.63 -16.59
C ILE A 108 40.68 4.77 -15.36
N GLN A 109 41.22 5.15 -14.21
CA GLN A 109 40.91 4.56 -12.92
C GLN A 109 40.56 5.69 -11.96
N ILE A 110 39.33 5.68 -11.46
CA ILE A 110 38.86 6.64 -10.46
C ILE A 110 38.85 5.92 -9.10
N ASP A 111 39.35 6.59 -8.06
CA ASP A 111 39.46 6.08 -6.68
C ASP A 111 40.49 4.93 -6.48
N ALA A 112 41.50 4.84 -7.36
CA ALA A 112 42.56 3.83 -7.27
C ALA A 112 43.42 3.99 -6.00
N ARG A 113 43.94 2.88 -5.45
CA ARG A 113 44.80 2.90 -4.25
C ARG A 113 46.23 3.29 -4.62
N ARG A 114 46.83 4.21 -3.85
CA ARG A 114 48.21 4.67 -3.98
C ARG A 114 49.14 3.96 -2.98
N ASP A 115 50.42 3.87 -3.34
CA ASP A 115 51.49 3.40 -2.45
C ASP A 115 52.11 4.54 -1.61
N THR A 116 51.91 5.81 -2.02
CA THR A 116 52.43 7.00 -1.33
C THR A 116 51.36 8.09 -1.19
N SER A 117 51.42 8.82 -0.08
CA SER A 117 50.47 9.91 0.25
C SER A 117 50.52 11.04 -0.80
N GLY A 118 49.35 11.50 -1.23
CA GLY A 118 49.20 12.55 -2.24
C GLY A 118 48.81 13.94 -1.71
N HIS A 119 48.69 14.12 -0.39
CA HIS A 119 48.15 15.33 0.24
C HIS A 119 49.14 16.49 0.34
N LEU A 120 48.61 17.70 0.14
CA LEU A 120 49.08 18.96 0.72
C LEU A 120 48.05 19.39 1.77
N ALA A 121 48.47 19.99 2.89
CA ALA A 121 47.68 20.04 4.14
C ALA A 121 46.45 20.98 4.08
N GLN A 122 45.23 20.43 4.31
CA GLN A 122 44.15 20.83 5.27
C GLN A 122 42.81 20.10 4.90
N ASP A 123 41.68 20.33 5.58
CA ASP A 123 40.98 19.45 6.56
C ASP A 123 39.56 19.06 6.04
N ASP A 124 39.01 17.89 6.41
CA ASP A 124 37.64 17.43 6.05
C ASP A 124 36.60 17.65 7.16
N THR A 125 35.31 17.54 6.80
CA THR A 125 34.24 17.18 7.75
C THR A 125 33.18 16.27 7.09
N PRO A 126 32.70 15.21 7.76
CA PRO A 126 31.63 14.31 7.28
C PRO A 126 30.28 14.58 7.95
N SER A 127 29.17 14.04 7.40
CA SER A 127 27.86 13.72 8.05
C SER A 127 26.78 13.57 6.96
N THR A 128 25.64 12.88 7.08
CA THR A 128 25.05 11.94 8.08
C THR A 128 23.75 11.39 7.46
N THR A 129 23.45 10.14 7.81
CA THR A 129 22.22 9.38 7.56
C THR A 129 20.98 10.03 8.19
N ALA A 130 19.81 9.90 7.56
CA ALA A 130 18.51 10.29 8.12
C ALA A 130 17.44 9.23 7.76
N PRO A 131 16.21 9.29 8.29
CA PRO A 131 15.74 8.38 9.34
C PRO A 131 14.59 7.45 8.90
N GLU A 132 14.37 6.40 9.68
CA GLU A 132 13.26 5.44 9.55
C GLU A 132 11.91 6.10 9.89
N SER A 133 10.87 5.75 9.12
CA SER A 133 9.49 6.19 9.33
C SER A 133 8.58 5.00 9.62
N ALA A 134 7.94 4.99 10.80
CA ALA A 134 7.10 3.92 11.31
C ALA A 134 5.64 3.92 10.80
N GLY A 135 5.12 2.72 10.51
CA GLY A 135 3.88 2.19 11.11
C GLY A 135 2.50 2.75 10.74
N ILE A 136 2.22 3.13 9.49
CA ILE A 136 0.86 3.53 9.05
C ILE A 136 0.00 2.32 8.63
N LEU A 137 0.62 1.27 8.08
CA LEU A 137 -0.02 0.03 7.63
C LEU A 137 -0.71 -0.72 8.79
N GLY A 138 -0.06 -0.78 9.96
CA GLY A 138 -0.61 -1.41 11.17
C GLY A 138 -1.90 -0.74 11.66
N LYS A 139 -2.07 0.57 11.45
CA LYS A 139 -3.30 1.30 11.82
C LYS A 139 -4.46 1.00 10.89
N PHE A 140 -4.20 0.75 9.61
CA PHE A 140 -5.22 0.36 8.64
C PHE A 140 -5.79 -1.03 8.95
N ILE A 141 -4.92 -2.00 9.22
CA ILE A 141 -5.32 -3.39 9.53
C ILE A 141 -6.05 -3.46 10.89
N LYS A 142 -5.54 -2.76 11.91
CA LYS A 142 -6.22 -2.65 13.23
C LYS A 142 -7.60 -1.98 13.11
N GLY A 143 -7.70 -0.85 12.41
CA GLY A 143 -8.97 -0.14 12.23
C GLY A 143 -10.05 -0.95 11.50
N ALA A 144 -9.66 -1.73 10.49
CA ALA A 144 -10.58 -2.62 9.78
C ALA A 144 -11.05 -3.82 10.63
N THR A 145 -10.23 -4.25 11.61
CA THR A 145 -10.52 -5.42 12.45
C THR A 145 -11.35 -5.03 13.69
N ASP A 146 -11.01 -3.93 14.35
CA ASP A 146 -11.62 -3.53 15.63
C ASP A 146 -13.02 -2.91 15.44
N GLN A 147 -13.25 -2.17 14.35
CA GLN A 147 -14.49 -1.42 14.15
C GLN A 147 -15.69 -2.30 13.72
N LEU A 148 -15.44 -3.57 13.36
CA LEU A 148 -16.46 -4.52 12.93
C LEU A 148 -16.86 -5.52 14.02
N GLY A 149 -15.98 -5.81 14.98
CA GLY A 149 -16.27 -6.71 16.10
C GLY A 149 -17.32 -6.14 17.06
N ASP A 150 -17.23 -4.85 17.37
CA ASP A 150 -18.09 -4.19 18.35
C ASP A 150 -19.52 -3.95 17.82
N GLN A 151 -19.70 -3.77 16.51
CA GLN A 151 -21.03 -3.55 15.92
C GLN A 151 -21.85 -4.85 15.79
N ALA A 152 -21.22 -6.01 15.73
CA ALA A 152 -21.90 -7.30 15.70
C ALA A 152 -22.64 -7.62 17.01
N ALA A 153 -22.20 -7.06 18.14
CA ALA A 153 -22.85 -7.23 19.44
C ALA A 153 -24.16 -6.44 19.55
N ASP A 154 -24.22 -5.23 18.99
CA ASP A 154 -25.41 -4.37 19.02
C ASP A 154 -26.54 -4.88 18.12
N VAL A 155 -26.22 -5.54 17.01
CA VAL A 155 -27.21 -6.14 16.09
C VAL A 155 -28.06 -7.21 16.79
N VAL A 156 -27.48 -7.97 17.74
CA VAL A 156 -28.18 -9.02 18.51
C VAL A 156 -29.19 -8.42 19.49
N GLY A 157 -28.91 -7.24 20.05
CA GLY A 157 -29.82 -6.56 20.98
C GLY A 157 -31.10 -6.03 20.33
N GLY A 158 -31.09 -5.79 19.01
CA GLY A 158 -32.18 -5.15 18.25
C GLY A 158 -32.98 -6.06 17.30
N MET A 159 -32.81 -7.39 17.37
CA MET A 159 -33.44 -8.33 16.43
C MET A 159 -34.97 -8.35 16.54
N GLU A 160 -35.66 -8.28 15.39
CA GLU A 160 -37.12 -8.39 15.28
C GLU A 160 -37.60 -9.77 15.72
N THR A 161 -36.80 -10.82 15.49
CA THR A 161 -37.07 -12.21 15.91
C THR A 161 -37.21 -12.32 17.43
N VAL A 162 -36.31 -11.68 18.20
CA VAL A 162 -36.33 -11.68 19.66
C VAL A 162 -37.52 -10.88 20.19
N ARG A 163 -37.78 -9.71 19.59
CA ARG A 163 -38.94 -8.87 19.93
C ARG A 163 -40.26 -9.63 19.70
N ARG A 164 -40.41 -10.25 18.54
CA ARG A 164 -41.60 -11.03 18.15
C ARG A 164 -41.83 -12.21 19.08
N SER A 165 -40.77 -12.97 19.42
CA SER A 165 -40.85 -14.08 20.38
C SER A 165 -41.39 -13.61 21.74
N LYS A 166 -40.87 -12.51 22.28
CA LYS A 166 -41.33 -11.95 23.56
C LYS A 166 -42.80 -11.52 23.51
N GLU A 167 -43.23 -10.88 22.43
CA GLU A 167 -44.63 -10.47 22.23
C GLU A 167 -45.58 -11.67 22.17
N ILE A 168 -45.20 -12.71 21.44
CA ILE A 168 -45.95 -13.98 21.38
C ILE A 168 -46.02 -14.59 22.79
N LYS A 169 -44.89 -14.76 23.48
CA LYS A 169 -44.85 -15.32 24.85
C LYS A 169 -45.76 -14.54 25.80
N GLN A 170 -45.68 -13.21 25.82
CA GLN A 170 -46.51 -12.36 26.70
C GLN A 170 -48.00 -12.40 26.36
N ARG A 171 -48.36 -12.49 25.08
CA ARG A 171 -49.76 -12.62 24.67
C ARG A 171 -50.32 -13.96 25.09
N TRP A 172 -49.60 -15.04 24.78
CA TRP A 172 -50.01 -16.40 25.15
C TRP A 172 -50.11 -16.59 26.65
N GLN A 173 -49.18 -16.02 27.43
CA GLN A 173 -49.24 -16.09 28.89
C GLN A 173 -50.54 -15.46 29.41
N ARG A 174 -50.93 -14.28 28.91
CA ARG A 174 -52.20 -13.65 29.27
C ARG A 174 -53.42 -14.45 28.84
N GLU A 175 -53.47 -14.89 27.57
CA GLU A 175 -54.59 -15.67 27.04
C GLU A 175 -54.77 -16.99 27.80
N TYR A 176 -53.66 -17.63 28.16
CA TYR A 176 -53.67 -18.88 28.90
C TYR A 176 -54.10 -18.69 30.37
N ASP A 177 -53.56 -17.67 31.06
CA ASP A 177 -53.97 -17.32 32.42
C ASP A 177 -55.49 -17.07 32.48
N GLU A 178 -56.04 -16.35 31.50
CA GLU A 178 -57.49 -16.14 31.37
C GLU A 178 -58.26 -17.45 31.12
N LEU A 179 -57.76 -18.31 30.24
CA LEU A 179 -58.35 -19.62 29.93
C LEU A 179 -58.39 -20.53 31.15
N VAL A 180 -57.32 -20.62 31.93
CA VAL A 180 -57.24 -21.43 33.14
C VAL A 180 -58.19 -20.91 34.21
N VAL A 181 -58.25 -19.60 34.42
CA VAL A 181 -59.19 -18.99 35.37
C VAL A 181 -60.64 -19.31 34.97
N ARG A 182 -60.98 -19.16 33.68
CA ARG A 182 -62.31 -19.51 33.16
C ARG A 182 -62.60 -21.01 33.32
N ALA A 183 -61.64 -21.88 33.01
CA ALA A 183 -61.80 -23.33 33.14
C ALA A 183 -62.03 -23.75 34.60
N ARG A 184 -61.30 -23.17 35.57
CA ARG A 184 -61.48 -23.43 37.01
C ARG A 184 -62.81 -22.92 37.54
N ASP A 185 -63.25 -21.73 37.13
CA ASP A 185 -64.57 -21.21 37.53
C ASP A 185 -65.69 -22.09 36.96
N LEU A 186 -65.56 -22.49 35.69
CA LEU A 186 -66.49 -23.41 35.04
C LEU A 186 -66.55 -24.77 35.75
N GLU A 187 -65.41 -25.34 36.12
CA GLU A 187 -65.34 -26.57 36.91
C GLU A 187 -66.08 -26.42 38.26
N SER A 188 -65.86 -25.31 38.96
CA SER A 188 -66.55 -25.00 40.22
C SER A 188 -68.06 -24.88 40.04
N ARG A 189 -68.52 -24.20 38.98
CA ARG A 189 -69.95 -24.10 38.63
C ARG A 189 -70.54 -25.46 38.34
N ILE A 190 -69.87 -26.29 37.53
CA ILE A 190 -70.32 -27.65 37.20
C ILE A 190 -70.43 -28.52 38.46
N ARG A 191 -69.44 -28.44 39.37
CA ARG A 191 -69.47 -29.15 40.66
C ARG A 191 -70.66 -28.70 41.52
N LYS A 192 -70.91 -27.40 41.65
CA LYS A 192 -72.07 -26.87 42.38
C LYS A 192 -73.39 -27.33 41.77
N ILE A 193 -73.55 -27.24 40.45
CA ILE A 193 -74.76 -27.69 39.75
C ILE A 193 -74.96 -29.20 39.98
N ARG A 194 -73.89 -30.01 39.93
CA ARG A 194 -73.94 -31.44 40.20
C ARG A 194 -74.38 -31.73 41.63
N ASP A 195 -73.84 -31.00 42.61
CA ASP A 195 -74.13 -31.21 44.01
C ASP A 195 -75.57 -30.77 44.34
N THR A 196 -76.06 -29.67 43.76
CA THR A 196 -77.49 -29.27 43.83
C THR A 196 -78.39 -30.31 43.17
N ALA A 197 -78.05 -30.77 41.95
CA ALA A 197 -78.79 -31.82 41.26
C ALA A 197 -78.79 -33.16 42.03
N ARG A 198 -77.78 -33.41 42.89
CA ARG A 198 -77.75 -34.60 43.74
C ARG A 198 -78.78 -34.55 44.87
N GLY A 199 -79.11 -33.37 45.39
CA GLY A 199 -80.05 -33.16 46.50
C GLY A 199 -81.51 -33.00 46.11
N ILE A 200 -81.83 -33.04 44.81
CA ILE A 200 -83.22 -33.05 44.32
C ILE A 200 -83.75 -34.48 44.42
N ASP A 201 -84.54 -34.76 45.46
CA ASP A 201 -85.08 -36.09 45.71
C ASP A 201 -86.45 -36.32 45.06
N ASN A 202 -87.25 -35.25 44.85
CA ASN A 202 -88.57 -35.36 44.23
C ASN A 202 -88.82 -34.26 43.17
N PRO A 203 -88.83 -34.62 41.88
CA PRO A 203 -88.92 -33.66 40.78
C PRO A 203 -90.27 -32.91 40.69
N LEU A 204 -91.33 -33.41 41.32
CA LEU A 204 -92.64 -32.74 41.35
C LEU A 204 -92.79 -31.77 42.52
N ARG A 205 -92.10 -32.02 43.64
CA ARG A 205 -92.09 -31.13 44.81
C ARG A 205 -91.07 -29.99 44.62
N ASP A 206 -89.92 -30.32 44.06
CA ASP A 206 -88.75 -29.45 44.00
C ASP A 206 -88.60 -28.81 42.59
N TRP A 207 -89.73 -28.63 41.87
CA TRP A 207 -89.78 -28.20 40.46
C TRP A 207 -89.07 -26.87 40.18
N GLU A 208 -89.25 -25.87 41.05
CA GLU A 208 -88.61 -24.56 40.87
C GLU A 208 -87.07 -24.64 41.00
N GLU A 209 -86.58 -25.56 41.83
CA GLU A 209 -85.15 -25.80 42.01
C GLU A 209 -84.56 -26.61 40.85
N LEU A 210 -85.33 -27.56 40.30
CA LEU A 210 -85.01 -28.30 39.09
C LEU A 210 -84.88 -27.37 37.86
N ASP A 211 -85.86 -26.50 37.62
CA ASP A 211 -85.88 -25.58 36.48
C ASP A 211 -84.69 -24.60 36.53
N ARG A 212 -84.41 -24.02 37.70
CA ARG A 212 -83.22 -23.17 37.91
C ARG A 212 -81.91 -23.92 37.70
N THR A 213 -81.84 -25.19 38.11
CA THR A 213 -80.63 -26.02 37.93
C THR A 213 -80.40 -26.37 36.47
N LEU A 214 -81.47 -26.66 35.71
CA LEU A 214 -81.42 -26.91 34.27
C LEU A 214 -81.04 -25.66 33.47
N ALA A 215 -81.59 -24.50 33.81
CA ALA A 215 -81.21 -23.22 33.19
C ALA A 215 -79.71 -22.93 33.36
N ARG A 216 -79.18 -23.07 34.59
CA ARG A 216 -77.74 -22.90 34.88
C ARG A 216 -76.88 -23.95 34.18
N ALA A 217 -77.34 -25.20 34.10
CA ALA A 217 -76.62 -26.26 33.39
C ALA A 217 -76.52 -25.97 31.89
N THR A 218 -77.58 -25.42 31.29
CA THR A 218 -77.62 -25.06 29.86
C THR A 218 -76.67 -23.88 29.57
N GLU A 219 -76.68 -22.86 30.41
CA GLU A 219 -75.75 -21.72 30.35
C GLU A 219 -74.29 -22.19 30.49
N THR A 220 -73.99 -22.96 31.53
CA THR A 220 -72.63 -23.48 31.80
C THR A 220 -72.15 -24.41 30.68
N HIS A 221 -73.04 -25.20 30.06
CA HIS A 221 -72.70 -26.03 28.92
C HIS A 221 -72.42 -25.20 27.65
N SER A 222 -73.10 -24.07 27.45
CA SER A 222 -72.78 -23.15 26.36
C SER A 222 -71.40 -22.50 26.54
N GLU A 223 -71.06 -22.13 27.77
CA GLU A 223 -69.74 -21.57 28.14
C GLU A 223 -68.64 -22.62 27.98
N LEU A 224 -68.87 -23.87 28.39
CA LEU A 224 -67.96 -25.01 28.16
C LEU A 224 -67.65 -25.20 26.66
N LYS A 225 -68.66 -25.11 25.79
CA LYS A 225 -68.48 -25.21 24.33
C LYS A 225 -67.58 -24.09 23.79
N ILE A 226 -67.73 -22.87 24.31
CA ILE A 226 -66.91 -21.72 23.90
C ILE A 226 -65.45 -21.94 24.34
N VAL A 227 -65.22 -22.37 25.58
CA VAL A 227 -63.87 -22.67 26.10
C VAL A 227 -63.22 -23.79 25.29
N ARG A 228 -63.96 -24.86 24.97
CA ARG A 228 -63.48 -25.96 24.13
C ARG A 228 -63.12 -25.51 22.71
N ALA A 229 -63.99 -24.74 22.06
CA ALA A 229 -63.71 -24.18 20.74
C ALA A 229 -62.47 -23.27 20.75
N THR A 230 -62.22 -22.57 21.87
CA THR A 230 -61.02 -21.75 22.06
C THR A 230 -59.76 -22.62 22.16
N ILE A 231 -59.83 -23.73 22.89
CA ILE A 231 -58.72 -24.70 23.04
C ILE A 231 -58.44 -25.44 21.73
N ASP A 232 -59.47 -25.85 20.99
CA ASP A 232 -59.35 -26.51 19.68
C ASP A 232 -58.72 -25.59 18.63
N ALA A 233 -58.83 -24.27 18.79
CA ALA A 233 -58.21 -23.28 17.90
C ALA A 233 -56.73 -22.97 18.23
N LEU A 234 -56.22 -23.37 19.39
CA LEU A 234 -54.84 -23.06 19.81
C LEU A 234 -53.76 -23.61 18.87
N PRO A 235 -53.85 -24.86 18.35
CA PRO A 235 -52.84 -25.38 17.43
C PRO A 235 -52.71 -24.55 16.15
N GLN A 236 -53.82 -24.05 15.62
CA GLN A 236 -53.80 -23.19 14.43
C GLN A 236 -53.16 -21.84 14.72
N ARG A 237 -53.48 -21.22 15.86
CA ARG A 237 -52.86 -19.95 16.30
C ARG A 237 -51.36 -20.08 16.49
N LEU A 238 -50.91 -21.22 17.03
CA LEU A 238 -49.48 -21.50 17.16
C LEU A 238 -48.80 -21.60 15.78
N GLN A 239 -49.42 -22.25 14.81
CA GLN A 239 -48.87 -22.28 13.44
C GLN A 239 -48.74 -20.86 12.88
N ASP A 240 -49.77 -20.02 13.03
CA ASP A 240 -49.75 -18.63 12.56
C ASP A 240 -48.63 -17.81 13.24
N ASP A 241 -48.37 -18.07 14.52
CA ASP A 241 -47.31 -17.44 15.29
C ASP A 241 -45.91 -17.90 14.89
N LEU A 242 -45.71 -19.18 14.63
CA LEU A 242 -44.46 -19.71 14.10
C LEU A 242 -44.17 -19.12 12.71
N VAL A 243 -45.18 -18.98 11.85
CA VAL A 243 -45.05 -18.28 10.56
C VAL A 243 -44.71 -16.80 10.77
N SER A 244 -45.25 -16.15 11.81
CA SER A 244 -44.88 -14.77 12.14
C SER A 244 -43.44 -14.64 12.63
N LEU A 245 -42.93 -15.64 13.36
CA LEU A 245 -41.54 -15.73 13.81
C LEU A 245 -40.59 -15.95 12.63
N GLU A 246 -40.99 -16.77 11.66
CA GLU A 246 -40.25 -16.96 10.41
C GLU A 246 -40.19 -15.67 9.58
N ARG A 247 -41.29 -14.92 9.50
CA ARG A 247 -41.29 -13.58 8.87
C ARG A 247 -40.37 -12.60 9.60
N ALA A 248 -40.33 -12.64 10.93
CA ALA A 248 -39.39 -11.82 11.71
C ALA A 248 -37.92 -12.18 11.43
N LYS A 249 -37.62 -13.49 11.28
CA LYS A 249 -36.31 -13.98 10.85
C LYS A 249 -35.92 -13.40 9.49
N GLN A 250 -36.84 -13.45 8.51
CA GLN A 250 -36.58 -12.93 7.18
C GLN A 250 -36.31 -11.42 7.18
N ILE A 251 -37.04 -10.64 7.99
CA ILE A 251 -36.79 -9.21 8.18
C ILE A 251 -35.38 -8.94 8.73
N ASP A 252 -34.92 -9.76 9.69
CA ASP A 252 -33.57 -9.62 10.24
C ASP A 252 -32.48 -10.00 9.21
N LEU A 253 -32.71 -11.01 8.37
CA LEU A 253 -31.82 -11.36 7.25
C LEU A 253 -31.77 -10.25 6.18
N ASP A 254 -32.92 -9.69 5.80
CA ASP A 254 -33.00 -8.60 4.81
C ASP A 254 -32.28 -7.33 5.31
N LYS A 255 -32.30 -7.07 6.63
CA LYS A 255 -31.54 -5.96 7.24
C LYS A 255 -30.03 -6.18 7.16
N ILE A 256 -29.54 -7.43 7.31
CA ILE A 256 -28.12 -7.75 7.12
C ILE A 256 -27.71 -7.54 5.66
N ASP A 257 -28.59 -7.85 4.70
CA ASP A 257 -28.26 -7.66 3.30
C ASP A 257 -28.06 -6.18 2.93
N GLN A 258 -28.76 -5.28 3.63
CA GLN A 258 -28.62 -3.83 3.51
C GLN A 258 -27.44 -3.24 4.31
N TYR A 259 -26.68 -4.08 5.04
CA TYR A 259 -25.55 -3.63 5.83
C TYR A 259 -24.37 -3.22 4.93
N VAL A 260 -24.00 -1.93 5.00
CA VAL A 260 -22.81 -1.37 4.35
C VAL A 260 -21.94 -0.72 5.42
N PRO A 261 -20.79 -1.29 5.81
CA PRO A 261 -19.87 -0.62 6.71
C PRO A 261 -19.23 0.61 6.04
N GLY A 262 -18.84 1.58 6.88
CA GLY A 262 -18.43 2.93 6.50
C GLY A 262 -17.35 3.04 5.42
N SER A 263 -17.36 4.18 4.71
CA SER A 263 -16.53 4.41 3.53
C SER A 263 -15.02 4.50 3.82
N LEU A 264 -14.22 3.78 3.04
CA LEU A 264 -12.74 3.81 3.03
C LEU A 264 -12.16 5.04 2.30
N SER A 265 -12.72 6.24 2.50
CA SER A 265 -12.32 7.42 1.72
C SER A 265 -10.88 7.92 2.00
N GLN A 266 -10.16 7.32 2.95
CA GLN A 266 -8.78 7.73 3.30
C GLN A 266 -7.67 6.92 2.60
N SER A 267 -7.99 5.97 1.71
CA SER A 267 -6.96 5.10 1.09
C SER A 267 -6.20 5.70 -0.09
N ASP A 268 -6.62 6.86 -0.62
CA ASP A 268 -6.16 7.33 -1.95
C ASP A 268 -4.68 7.76 -1.98
N ASN A 269 -4.05 8.10 -0.85
CA ASN A 269 -2.65 8.56 -0.79
C ASN A 269 -1.67 7.54 -0.16
N PHE A 270 -2.16 6.39 0.30
CA PHE A 270 -1.37 5.45 1.11
C PHE A 270 -0.12 4.90 0.40
N GLY A 271 -0.27 4.44 -0.85
CA GLY A 271 0.84 3.88 -1.62
C GLY A 271 1.88 4.91 -2.07
N VAL A 272 1.48 6.19 -2.13
CA VAL A 272 2.31 7.31 -2.57
C VAL A 272 3.27 7.72 -1.45
N ASP A 273 2.77 7.85 -0.22
CA ASP A 273 3.58 8.26 0.93
C ASP A 273 4.70 7.24 1.24
N LEU A 274 4.41 5.95 1.08
CA LEU A 274 5.34 4.84 1.32
C LEU A 274 6.53 4.85 0.34
N MET A 275 6.28 5.19 -0.91
CA MET A 275 7.30 5.24 -1.98
C MET A 275 8.07 6.57 -1.99
N ALA A 276 7.54 7.63 -1.39
CA ALA A 276 8.17 8.94 -1.36
C ALA A 276 9.57 8.90 -0.72
N ASN A 277 9.75 8.12 0.34
CA ASN A 277 11.05 8.00 1.03
C ASN A 277 12.08 7.25 0.17
N ALA A 278 11.70 6.12 -0.44
CA ALA A 278 12.59 5.37 -1.33
C ALA A 278 13.06 6.21 -2.53
N VAL A 279 12.16 7.02 -3.10
CA VAL A 279 12.51 7.95 -4.19
C VAL A 279 13.44 9.06 -3.70
N ARG A 280 13.17 9.67 -2.53
CA ARG A 280 14.07 10.69 -1.95
C ARG A 280 15.48 10.15 -1.74
N ASP A 281 15.62 8.95 -1.20
CA ASP A 281 16.93 8.33 -0.97
C ASP A 281 17.70 8.09 -2.27
N GLN A 282 17.01 7.63 -3.32
CA GLN A 282 17.62 7.44 -4.63
C GLN A 282 18.05 8.77 -5.26
N VAL A 283 17.24 9.83 -5.13
CA VAL A 283 17.60 11.17 -5.60
C VAL A 283 18.80 11.74 -4.83
N GLN A 284 18.88 11.54 -3.51
CA GLN A 284 20.03 11.97 -2.70
C GLN A 284 21.31 11.22 -3.06
N ARG A 285 21.24 9.92 -3.39
CA ARG A 285 22.39 9.17 -3.92
C ARG A 285 22.90 9.77 -5.23
N ILE A 286 21.99 10.14 -6.14
CA ILE A 286 22.32 10.77 -7.42
C ILE A 286 22.97 12.15 -7.21
N ARG A 287 22.46 12.93 -6.26
CA ARG A 287 23.10 14.19 -5.83
C ARG A 287 24.55 13.98 -5.45
N GLY A 288 24.86 12.97 -4.64
CA GLY A 288 26.24 12.66 -4.24
C GLY A 288 27.18 12.42 -5.42
N TYR A 289 26.70 11.77 -6.48
CA TYR A 289 27.47 11.58 -7.72
C TYR A 289 27.60 12.86 -8.53
N LEU A 290 26.54 13.67 -8.61
CA LEU A 290 26.54 14.96 -9.31
C LEU A 290 27.52 15.94 -8.65
N ASP A 291 27.45 16.08 -7.32
CA ASP A 291 28.31 16.97 -6.54
C ASP A 291 29.77 16.52 -6.62
N GLY A 292 30.03 15.20 -6.60
CA GLY A 292 31.36 14.64 -6.83
C GLY A 292 31.89 14.90 -8.25
N GLY A 293 31.03 14.77 -9.27
CA GLY A 293 31.38 15.06 -10.66
C GLY A 293 31.66 16.53 -10.90
N ARG A 294 30.85 17.43 -10.30
CA ARG A 294 31.07 18.88 -10.33
C ARG A 294 32.38 19.28 -9.67
N ALA A 295 32.67 18.75 -8.48
CA ALA A 295 33.93 19.00 -7.79
C ALA A 295 35.13 18.65 -8.70
N ILE A 296 35.14 17.45 -9.30
CA ILE A 296 36.22 17.03 -10.22
C ILE A 296 36.29 17.94 -11.46
N ALA A 297 35.15 18.29 -12.05
CA ALA A 297 35.11 19.17 -13.21
C ALA A 297 35.66 20.57 -12.86
N ASP A 298 35.26 21.13 -11.73
CA ASP A 298 35.70 22.45 -11.28
C ASP A 298 37.21 22.45 -10.97
N TYR A 299 37.77 21.37 -10.40
CA TYR A 299 39.23 21.22 -10.24
C TYR A 299 40.01 21.14 -11.56
N THR A 300 39.36 20.76 -12.66
CA THR A 300 40.03 20.57 -13.96
C THR A 300 39.92 21.82 -14.87
N ILE A 301 39.10 22.81 -14.46
CA ILE A 301 38.69 23.95 -15.30
C ILE A 301 39.26 25.29 -14.79
N VAL A 302 39.92 25.34 -13.62
CA VAL A 302 40.52 26.59 -13.15
C VAL A 302 41.76 26.95 -13.98
N ALA A 303 41.61 27.96 -14.84
CA ALA A 303 42.74 28.62 -15.47
C ALA A 303 43.62 29.23 -14.36
N PRO A 304 44.95 29.02 -14.36
CA PRO A 304 45.80 29.67 -13.39
C PRO A 304 45.65 31.20 -13.52
N GLU A 305 45.22 31.87 -12.46
CA GLU A 305 45.23 33.33 -12.40
C GLU A 305 46.69 33.80 -12.43
N SER A 306 47.18 34.14 -13.62
CA SER A 306 48.43 34.87 -13.73
C SER A 306 48.14 36.31 -13.29
N SER A 307 48.64 36.73 -12.12
CA SER A 307 48.60 38.14 -11.73
C SER A 307 49.44 38.95 -12.72
N ARG A 308 48.79 39.51 -13.74
CA ARG A 308 49.43 40.43 -14.67
C ARG A 308 49.53 41.81 -14.02
N ALA A 309 50.64 42.49 -14.26
CA ALA A 309 50.83 43.86 -13.79
C ALA A 309 49.72 44.79 -14.32
N ARG A 310 49.37 45.78 -13.51
CA ARG A 310 48.27 46.73 -13.74
C ARG A 310 48.36 47.36 -15.15
N GLY A 311 47.39 47.06 -15.99
CA GLY A 311 47.18 47.58 -17.34
C GLY A 311 45.70 47.46 -17.73
N ILE A 312 45.28 48.14 -18.80
CA ILE A 312 43.91 48.05 -19.34
C ILE A 312 43.97 47.11 -20.55
N ASP A 313 43.32 45.96 -20.44
CA ASP A 313 43.15 45.04 -21.56
C ASP A 313 42.02 45.54 -22.48
N TYR A 314 42.33 45.71 -23.76
CA TYR A 314 41.35 45.98 -24.81
C TYR A 314 41.05 44.69 -25.58
N ASP A 315 39.78 44.24 -25.57
CA ASP A 315 39.36 43.10 -26.37
C ASP A 315 39.12 43.51 -27.83
N LEU A 316 40.13 43.31 -28.67
CA LEU A 316 40.08 43.61 -30.11
C LEU A 316 39.33 42.55 -30.93
N LEU A 317 39.01 41.39 -30.33
CA LEU A 317 38.35 40.27 -31.01
C LEU A 317 36.83 40.31 -30.82
N GLY A 318 36.35 40.87 -29.70
CA GLY A 318 34.94 41.02 -29.39
C GLY A 318 34.18 39.69 -29.56
N SER A 319 33.09 39.71 -30.35
CA SER A 319 32.24 38.53 -30.61
C SER A 319 32.91 37.42 -31.44
N ASN A 320 34.08 37.65 -32.03
CA ASN A 320 34.84 36.63 -32.78
C ASN A 320 35.84 35.87 -31.91
N ARG A 321 35.93 36.20 -30.61
CA ARG A 321 36.81 35.52 -29.67
C ARG A 321 36.39 34.05 -29.55
N ARG A 322 37.38 33.16 -29.57
CA ARG A 322 37.20 31.71 -29.44
C ARG A 322 38.03 31.20 -28.27
N PRO A 323 37.70 30.04 -27.68
CA PRO A 323 38.45 29.51 -26.56
C PRO A 323 39.93 29.36 -26.85
N ASP A 324 40.77 29.79 -25.91
CA ASP A 324 42.22 29.65 -25.98
C ASP A 324 42.68 28.24 -25.64
N ILE A 325 41.92 27.52 -24.80
CA ILE A 325 42.12 26.12 -24.45
C ILE A 325 40.83 25.37 -24.78
N MET A 326 40.89 24.31 -25.57
CA MET A 326 39.71 23.52 -25.90
C MET A 326 40.07 22.09 -26.30
N ILE A 327 39.30 21.11 -25.82
CA ILE A 327 39.26 19.77 -26.37
C ILE A 327 37.93 19.61 -27.09
N ARG A 328 37.96 19.54 -28.43
CA ARG A 328 36.72 19.46 -29.22
C ARG A 328 36.01 18.12 -29.01
N ARG A 329 36.78 17.04 -28.99
CA ARG A 329 36.29 15.67 -28.81
C ARG A 329 37.31 14.86 -28.03
N CYS A 330 36.87 14.20 -26.97
CA CYS A 330 37.67 13.34 -26.12
C CYS A 330 36.99 11.98 -25.97
N GLU A 331 37.62 10.93 -26.46
CA GLU A 331 37.22 9.55 -26.18
C GLU A 331 37.79 9.15 -24.82
N VAL A 332 36.95 8.58 -23.96
CA VAL A 332 37.34 8.15 -22.61
C VAL A 332 37.03 6.66 -22.45
N GLY A 333 37.99 5.93 -21.86
CA GLY A 333 37.88 4.50 -21.62
C GLY A 333 38.62 4.08 -20.35
N GLY A 334 38.01 3.24 -19.51
CA GLY A 334 38.65 2.76 -18.29
C GLY A 334 37.76 1.95 -17.37
N LEU A 335 38.16 1.86 -16.11
CA LEU A 335 37.47 1.18 -15.01
C LEU A 335 37.08 2.18 -13.92
N LEU A 336 35.79 2.26 -13.62
CA LEU A 336 35.22 3.02 -12.51
C LEU A 336 34.85 2.06 -11.38
N ARG A 337 35.27 2.35 -10.15
CA ARG A 337 34.80 1.63 -8.96
C ARG A 337 33.88 2.54 -8.15
N SER A 338 32.64 2.09 -7.91
CA SER A 338 31.66 2.84 -7.12
C SER A 338 30.76 1.89 -6.35
N GLY A 339 30.50 2.17 -5.07
CA GLY A 339 29.57 1.38 -4.25
C GLY A 339 30.00 -0.09 -4.04
N GLY A 340 31.29 -0.41 -4.18
CA GLY A 340 31.81 -1.78 -4.12
C GLY A 340 31.77 -2.55 -5.44
N GLU A 341 31.18 -1.97 -6.49
CA GLU A 341 31.08 -2.55 -7.82
C GLU A 341 32.09 -1.92 -8.78
N ALA A 342 32.49 -2.68 -9.81
CA ALA A 342 33.39 -2.23 -10.86
C ALA A 342 32.64 -2.13 -12.20
N PHE A 343 32.80 -1.01 -12.88
CA PHE A 343 32.21 -0.72 -14.18
C PHE A 343 33.30 -0.42 -15.20
N VAL A 344 33.17 -0.98 -16.39
CA VAL A 344 33.91 -0.53 -17.57
C VAL A 344 33.24 0.75 -18.06
N LEU A 345 33.98 1.86 -18.01
CA LEU A 345 33.54 3.17 -18.49
C LEU A 345 34.02 3.36 -19.91
N THR A 346 33.11 3.71 -20.82
CA THR A 346 33.43 4.15 -22.18
C THR A 346 32.60 5.37 -22.54
N GLY A 347 33.11 6.30 -23.34
CA GLY A 347 32.32 7.45 -23.72
C GLY A 347 33.04 8.51 -24.52
N ILE A 348 32.32 9.58 -24.81
CA ILE A 348 32.82 10.74 -25.55
C ILE A 348 32.43 12.01 -24.79
N ILE A 349 33.38 12.91 -24.63
CA ILE A 349 33.19 14.26 -24.08
C ILE A 349 33.52 15.27 -25.19
N GLU A 350 32.64 16.23 -25.41
CA GLU A 350 32.75 17.22 -26.48
C GLU A 350 32.77 18.64 -25.90
N ASN A 351 33.53 19.53 -26.56
CA ASN A 351 33.62 20.96 -26.24
C ASN A 351 34.17 21.32 -24.84
N LEU A 352 35.07 20.52 -24.27
CA LEU A 352 35.64 20.81 -22.95
C LEU A 352 36.58 22.03 -23.01
N THR A 353 36.31 23.06 -22.20
CA THR A 353 37.12 24.30 -22.12
C THR A 353 36.93 25.02 -20.77
N PRO A 354 37.96 25.74 -20.29
CA PRO A 354 37.85 26.64 -19.14
C PRO A 354 37.09 27.95 -19.43
N THR A 355 36.81 28.26 -20.70
CA THR A 355 36.09 29.49 -21.09
C THR A 355 34.80 29.13 -21.84
N PRO A 356 33.80 28.56 -21.15
CA PRO A 356 32.58 28.08 -21.79
C PRO A 356 31.73 29.20 -22.39
N GLU A 357 31.90 30.46 -21.96
CA GLU A 357 31.19 31.63 -22.52
C GLU A 357 31.53 31.89 -24.00
N LEU A 358 32.67 31.37 -24.45
CA LEU A 358 33.16 31.51 -25.83
C LEU A 358 32.72 30.35 -26.74
N LEU A 359 31.97 29.37 -26.22
CA LEU A 359 31.49 28.23 -26.99
C LEU A 359 30.23 28.55 -27.79
N VAL A 360 30.12 27.96 -28.98
CA VAL A 360 28.88 27.97 -29.78
C VAL A 360 27.92 26.89 -29.29
N GLU A 361 28.44 25.72 -28.91
CA GLU A 361 27.68 24.55 -28.42
C GLU A 361 28.14 24.20 -27.01
N PRO A 362 27.26 23.71 -26.12
CA PRO A 362 27.62 23.39 -24.74
C PRO A 362 28.60 22.20 -24.66
N THR A 363 29.17 22.02 -23.48
CA THR A 363 29.95 20.81 -23.16
C THR A 363 28.98 19.65 -23.01
N VAL A 364 29.23 18.55 -23.74
CA VAL A 364 28.39 17.35 -23.69
C VAL A 364 29.24 16.13 -23.38
N ALA A 365 28.86 15.36 -22.37
CA ALA A 365 29.48 14.09 -22.04
C ALA A 365 28.46 12.96 -22.19
N ARG A 366 28.79 11.96 -23.03
CA ARG A 366 27.99 10.76 -23.25
C ARG A 366 28.82 9.55 -22.85
N LEU A 367 28.47 8.95 -21.71
CA LEU A 367 29.19 7.85 -21.09
C LEU A 367 28.30 6.60 -20.99
N ARG A 368 28.94 5.45 -21.04
CA ARG A 368 28.34 4.14 -20.86
C ARG A 368 29.18 3.37 -19.85
N LEU A 369 28.53 2.94 -18.78
CA LEU A 369 29.11 2.15 -17.71
C LEU A 369 28.58 0.73 -17.85
N GLU A 370 29.47 -0.26 -17.94
CA GLU A 370 29.11 -1.68 -18.07
C GLU A 370 29.72 -2.47 -16.91
N GLY A 371 28.88 -3.09 -16.08
CA GLY A 371 29.29 -3.98 -14.99
C GLY A 371 28.24 -5.06 -14.78
N ASN A 372 27.85 -5.29 -13.53
CA ASN A 372 26.65 -6.11 -13.22
C ASN A 372 25.37 -5.49 -13.81
N GLU A 373 25.38 -4.18 -14.01
CA GLU A 373 24.33 -3.42 -14.65
C GLU A 373 24.92 -2.53 -15.75
N VAL A 374 24.09 -2.15 -16.71
CA VAL A 374 24.46 -1.15 -17.73
C VAL A 374 23.84 0.19 -17.34
N ILE A 375 24.63 1.25 -17.37
CA ILE A 375 24.18 2.61 -17.10
C ILE A 375 24.60 3.50 -18.27
N ARG A 376 23.65 4.25 -18.82
CA ARG A 376 23.90 5.31 -19.81
C ARG A 376 23.81 6.64 -19.10
N VAL A 377 24.84 7.46 -19.26
CA VAL A 377 24.97 8.78 -18.64
C VAL A 377 25.12 9.80 -19.75
N GLU A 378 24.26 10.80 -19.74
CA GLU A 378 24.37 11.97 -20.61
C GLU A 378 24.36 13.22 -19.73
N MET A 379 25.41 14.03 -19.84
CA MET A 379 25.54 15.30 -19.14
C MET A 379 25.72 16.42 -20.16
N VAL A 380 24.94 17.48 -20.02
CA VAL A 380 25.09 18.72 -20.80
C VAL A 380 25.33 19.85 -19.81
N ARG A 381 26.48 20.51 -19.92
CA ARG A 381 26.87 21.68 -19.13
C ARG A 381 26.84 22.91 -20.03
N ASP A 382 25.87 23.79 -19.80
CA ASP A 382 25.70 25.02 -20.55
C ASP A 382 25.96 26.23 -19.64
N GLN A 383 27.15 26.81 -19.81
CA GLN A 383 27.61 27.99 -19.06
C GLN A 383 27.81 29.22 -19.98
N ARG A 384 27.24 29.21 -21.19
CA ARG A 384 27.58 30.19 -22.24
C ARG A 384 27.16 31.64 -21.94
N GLN A 385 26.13 31.83 -21.10
CA GLN A 385 25.53 33.14 -20.82
C GLN A 385 25.58 33.51 -19.33
N GLY A 386 26.50 32.93 -18.57
CA GLY A 386 26.53 33.06 -17.10
C GLY A 386 25.38 32.34 -16.38
N ALA A 387 24.52 31.64 -17.11
CA ALA A 387 23.57 30.69 -16.56
C ALA A 387 24.32 29.38 -16.27
N ASP A 388 24.26 28.89 -15.03
CA ASP A 388 24.90 27.62 -14.64
C ASP A 388 23.88 26.48 -14.79
N VAL A 389 23.59 26.12 -16.05
CA VAL A 389 22.57 25.10 -16.38
C VAL A 389 23.25 23.78 -16.68
N ASP A 390 22.98 22.81 -15.81
CA ASP A 390 23.39 21.42 -16.00
C ASP A 390 22.17 20.54 -16.24
N LEU A 391 22.24 19.71 -17.28
CA LEU A 391 21.27 18.64 -17.55
C LEU A 391 21.98 17.30 -17.39
N LEU A 392 21.45 16.44 -16.53
CA LEU A 392 21.92 15.08 -16.33
C LEU A 392 20.80 14.10 -16.65
N THR A 393 21.06 13.16 -17.54
CA THR A 393 20.20 12.02 -17.83
C THR A 393 20.93 10.74 -17.47
N LEU A 394 20.31 9.93 -16.62
CA LEU A 394 20.77 8.60 -16.24
C LEU A 394 19.73 7.57 -16.66
N HIS A 395 20.18 6.53 -17.37
CA HIS A 395 19.32 5.43 -17.80
C HIS A 395 19.94 4.09 -17.47
N TRP A 396 19.23 3.32 -16.66
CA TRP A 396 19.47 1.89 -16.47
C TRP A 396 18.46 1.14 -17.33
N PRO A 397 18.81 0.69 -18.55
CA PRO A 397 17.90 -0.03 -19.43
C PRO A 397 17.38 -1.33 -18.80
N GLN A 398 18.22 -1.99 -18.00
CA GLN A 398 17.86 -3.23 -17.33
C GLN A 398 18.77 -3.45 -16.11
N THR A 399 18.16 -3.57 -14.93
CA THR A 399 18.79 -3.84 -13.64
C THR A 399 17.94 -4.86 -12.87
N GLU A 400 18.58 -5.77 -12.13
CA GLU A 400 17.84 -6.59 -11.18
C GLU A 400 17.41 -5.73 -9.99
N ALA A 401 16.11 -5.71 -9.72
CA ALA A 401 15.62 -4.95 -8.59
C ALA A 401 16.06 -5.60 -7.27
N LYS A 402 16.81 -4.84 -6.46
CA LYS A 402 17.10 -5.20 -5.07
C LYS A 402 15.80 -5.28 -4.29
N GLU A 403 15.78 -6.18 -3.31
CA GLU A 403 14.64 -6.31 -2.39
C GLU A 403 14.34 -4.96 -1.73
N LEU A 404 13.06 -4.59 -1.77
CA LEU A 404 12.55 -3.38 -1.16
C LEU A 404 11.48 -3.77 -0.16
N THR A 405 11.75 -3.52 1.11
CA THR A 405 10.75 -3.65 2.17
C THR A 405 10.16 -2.28 2.43
N LEU A 406 8.84 -2.23 2.48
CA LEU A 406 8.07 -1.02 2.71
C LEU A 406 7.20 -1.20 3.95
N GLY A 407 7.34 -0.31 4.93
CA GLY A 407 6.67 -0.44 6.22
C GLY A 407 7.54 -1.14 7.25
N ASP A 408 6.92 -1.56 8.35
CA ASP A 408 7.57 -2.17 9.50
C ASP A 408 7.10 -3.63 9.61
N ASP A 409 8.05 -4.57 9.66
CA ASP A 409 7.77 -6.01 9.72
C ASP A 409 7.06 -6.41 11.03
N ASP A 410 7.19 -5.62 12.11
CA ASP A 410 6.60 -5.91 13.42
C ASP A 410 5.09 -5.58 13.51
N ASP A 411 4.56 -4.77 12.59
CA ASP A 411 3.14 -4.40 12.54
C ASP A 411 2.53 -4.87 11.20
N ALA A 412 2.98 -4.29 10.10
CA ALA A 412 2.57 -4.63 8.74
C ALA A 412 3.48 -3.93 7.72
N GLY A 413 4.07 -4.73 6.84
CA GLY A 413 5.00 -4.31 5.80
C GLY A 413 4.80 -5.10 4.51
N ILE A 414 5.43 -4.65 3.44
CA ILE A 414 5.36 -5.29 2.12
C ILE A 414 6.75 -5.43 1.59
N SER A 415 7.14 -6.66 1.28
CA SER A 415 8.39 -6.94 0.60
C SER A 415 8.13 -7.07 -0.91
N ILE A 416 8.93 -6.37 -1.69
CA ILE A 416 8.94 -6.40 -3.13
C ILE A 416 10.27 -7.01 -3.55
N GLN A 417 10.22 -8.17 -4.20
CA GLN A 417 11.40 -8.96 -4.54
C GLN A 417 11.47 -9.29 -6.02
N GLY A 418 12.69 -9.28 -6.54
CA GLY A 418 13.02 -9.73 -7.88
C GLY A 418 12.42 -8.88 -9.01
N GLY A 419 12.51 -9.41 -10.22
CA GLY A 419 12.03 -8.73 -11.42
C GLY A 419 13.11 -7.87 -12.09
N GLN A 420 12.84 -7.55 -13.35
CA GLN A 420 13.69 -6.69 -14.17
C GLN A 420 13.18 -5.26 -14.07
N ARG A 421 14.08 -4.32 -13.79
CA ARG A 421 13.76 -2.91 -13.61
C ARG A 421 14.45 -2.05 -14.66
N GLU A 422 13.69 -1.15 -15.26
CA GLU A 422 14.19 -0.03 -16.04
C GLU A 422 14.07 1.24 -15.20
N LEU A 423 15.15 2.03 -15.15
CA LEU A 423 15.22 3.26 -14.37
C LEU A 423 15.65 4.42 -15.27
N TRP A 424 14.90 5.51 -15.25
CA TRP A 424 15.21 6.74 -15.95
C TRP A 424 15.21 7.91 -14.98
N VAL A 425 16.27 8.70 -14.98
CA VAL A 425 16.36 9.93 -14.18
C VAL A 425 16.82 11.07 -15.07
N GLN A 426 16.04 12.15 -15.06
CA GLN A 426 16.38 13.42 -15.67
C GLN A 426 16.46 14.47 -14.58
N LEU A 427 17.57 15.19 -14.54
CA LEU A 427 17.83 16.26 -13.60
C LEU A 427 18.27 17.49 -14.39
N ARG A 428 17.67 18.63 -14.06
CA ARG A 428 18.11 19.95 -14.46
C ARG A 428 18.48 20.73 -13.20
N SER A 429 19.69 21.25 -13.17
CA SER A 429 20.16 22.17 -12.14
C SER A 429 20.41 23.53 -12.77
N GLU A 430 19.99 24.59 -12.08
CA GLU A 430 20.22 25.98 -12.48
C GLU A 430 20.61 26.75 -11.22
N GLY A 431 21.92 26.93 -11.00
CA GLY A 431 22.45 27.36 -9.70
C GLY A 431 22.01 26.41 -8.57
N GLU A 432 21.38 26.94 -7.51
CA GLU A 432 20.86 26.14 -6.39
C GLU A 432 19.50 25.48 -6.65
N ARG A 433 18.83 25.84 -7.74
CA ARG A 433 17.51 25.28 -8.08
C ARG A 433 17.68 23.98 -8.84
N ILE A 434 16.83 23.02 -8.49
CA ILE A 434 16.77 21.72 -9.15
C ILE A 434 15.36 21.44 -9.62
N SER A 435 15.28 20.71 -10.72
CA SER A 435 14.04 20.11 -11.21
C SER A 435 14.36 18.81 -11.92
N GLY A 436 13.42 17.86 -11.91
CA GLY A 436 13.67 16.60 -12.55
C GLY A 436 12.50 15.65 -12.53
N ARG A 437 12.74 14.51 -13.18
CA ARG A 437 11.79 13.42 -13.38
C ARG A 437 12.51 12.10 -13.15
N PHE A 438 11.89 11.26 -12.34
CA PHE A 438 12.30 9.90 -12.04
C PHE A 438 11.22 8.95 -12.55
N VAL A 439 11.59 7.95 -13.33
CA VAL A 439 10.67 6.90 -13.81
C VAL A 439 11.30 5.55 -13.53
N SER A 440 10.57 4.69 -12.85
CA SER A 440 10.95 3.30 -12.59
C SER A 440 9.84 2.39 -13.09
N LYS A 441 10.20 1.39 -13.88
CA LYS A 441 9.30 0.33 -14.34
C LYS A 441 9.92 -1.00 -13.98
N GLN A 442 9.22 -1.81 -13.20
CA GLN A 442 9.69 -3.12 -12.76
C GLN A 442 8.66 -4.17 -13.18
N THR A 443 9.13 -5.26 -13.78
CA THR A 443 8.30 -6.37 -14.28
C THR A 443 8.81 -7.72 -13.76
N GLY A 444 7.91 -8.68 -13.59
CA GLY A 444 8.25 -10.00 -13.03
C GLY A 444 8.61 -9.95 -11.54
N LEU A 445 8.09 -8.96 -10.82
CA LEU A 445 8.28 -8.82 -9.37
C LEU A 445 7.34 -9.76 -8.60
N LYS A 446 7.68 -10.01 -7.35
CA LYS A 446 6.81 -10.68 -6.38
C LYS A 446 6.62 -9.76 -5.20
N MET A 447 5.35 -9.43 -4.91
CA MET A 447 5.00 -8.70 -3.69
C MET A 447 4.50 -9.69 -2.65
N LYS A 448 4.98 -9.54 -1.41
CA LYS A 448 4.50 -10.32 -0.28
C LYS A 448 4.07 -9.37 0.83
N LEU A 449 2.91 -9.65 1.41
CA LEU A 449 2.45 -9.01 2.63
C LEU A 449 3.17 -9.66 3.82
N ASN A 450 3.84 -8.83 4.62
CA ASN A 450 4.37 -9.20 5.92
C ASN A 450 3.44 -8.58 6.97
N VAL A 451 2.81 -9.40 7.80
CA VAL A 451 1.95 -8.94 8.91
C VAL A 451 2.28 -9.77 10.13
N ASP A 452 2.05 -9.21 11.31
CA ASP A 452 2.11 -9.97 12.56
C ASP A 452 1.28 -11.25 12.44
N SER A 453 1.84 -12.37 12.93
CA SER A 453 1.21 -13.68 13.01
C SER A 453 -0.24 -13.67 13.52
N LYS A 454 -0.58 -12.76 14.45
CA LYS A 454 -1.95 -12.63 14.99
C LYS A 454 -2.99 -12.16 13.97
N TYR A 455 -2.55 -11.50 12.89
CA TYR A 455 -3.40 -10.99 11.81
C TYR A 455 -3.23 -11.75 10.49
N ALA A 456 -2.28 -12.67 10.40
CA ALA A 456 -1.94 -13.39 9.16
C ALA A 456 -3.12 -14.17 8.58
N ASP A 457 -3.95 -14.77 9.44
CA ASP A 457 -5.13 -15.54 9.04
C ASP A 457 -6.41 -14.69 8.95
N SER A 458 -6.32 -13.38 9.16
CA SER A 458 -7.48 -12.51 9.01
C SER A 458 -7.93 -12.48 7.53
N PRO A 459 -9.24 -12.50 7.24
CA PRO A 459 -9.73 -12.46 5.86
C PRO A 459 -9.21 -11.23 5.09
N ALA A 460 -9.04 -10.11 5.77
CA ALA A 460 -8.46 -8.89 5.22
C ALA A 460 -6.98 -9.08 4.81
N ALA A 461 -6.15 -9.69 5.66
CA ALA A 461 -4.74 -9.96 5.34
C ALA A 461 -4.58 -10.99 4.21
N VAL A 462 -5.40 -12.05 4.20
CA VAL A 462 -5.40 -13.07 3.13
C VAL A 462 -5.78 -12.45 1.79
N SER A 463 -6.86 -11.67 1.74
CA SER A 463 -7.33 -11.01 0.52
C SER A 463 -6.31 -9.99 -0.02
N LEU A 464 -5.70 -9.21 0.87
CA LEU A 464 -4.67 -8.24 0.51
C LEU A 464 -3.39 -8.93 0.03
N GLY A 465 -2.98 -10.01 0.70
CA GLY A 465 -1.83 -10.84 0.30
C GLY A 465 -2.01 -11.48 -1.08
N GLN A 466 -3.20 -12.03 -1.39
CA GLN A 466 -3.51 -12.57 -2.71
C GLN A 466 -3.50 -11.49 -3.80
N SER A 467 -4.08 -10.32 -3.51
CA SER A 467 -4.11 -9.19 -4.44
C SER A 467 -2.72 -8.69 -4.76
N LEU A 468 -1.83 -8.60 -3.76
CA LEU A 468 -0.43 -8.24 -3.95
C LEU A 468 0.36 -9.31 -4.71
N ALA A 469 0.13 -10.59 -4.43
CA ALA A 469 0.81 -11.70 -5.11
C ALA A 469 0.47 -11.77 -6.62
N ALA A 470 -0.67 -11.23 -7.03
CA ALA A 470 -1.08 -11.14 -8.44
C ALA A 470 -0.39 -9.99 -9.21
N VAL A 471 0.30 -9.07 -8.52
CA VAL A 471 0.98 -7.94 -9.15
C VAL A 471 2.31 -8.42 -9.73
N ASP A 472 2.44 -8.30 -11.05
CA ASP A 472 3.66 -8.60 -11.79
C ASP A 472 4.43 -7.34 -12.22
N LYS A 473 3.78 -6.17 -12.16
CA LYS A 473 4.30 -4.90 -12.68
C LYS A 473 4.11 -3.74 -11.70
N LEU A 474 5.20 -3.01 -11.45
CA LEU A 474 5.24 -1.80 -10.64
C LEU A 474 5.76 -0.64 -11.49
N GLU A 475 5.00 0.44 -11.53
CA GLU A 475 5.39 1.69 -12.18
C GLU A 475 5.39 2.82 -11.15
N VAL A 476 6.50 3.55 -11.12
CA VAL A 476 6.70 4.71 -10.25
C VAL A 476 7.20 5.86 -11.10
N GLU A 477 6.47 6.97 -11.08
CA GLU A 477 6.86 8.22 -11.70
C GLU A 477 6.88 9.31 -10.63
N ALA A 478 8.02 9.97 -10.47
CA ALA A 478 8.15 11.10 -9.57
C ALA A 478 8.66 12.33 -10.32
N THR A 479 8.07 13.48 -10.05
CA THR A 479 8.62 14.77 -10.45
C THR A 479 9.06 15.51 -9.20
N PHE A 480 10.21 16.16 -9.27
CA PHE A 480 10.75 16.91 -8.15
C PHE A 480 11.22 18.29 -8.60
N ALA A 481 11.04 19.29 -7.75
CA ALA A 481 11.46 20.66 -8.01
C ALA A 481 11.69 21.43 -6.71
N GLY A 482 12.59 22.41 -6.73
CA GLY A 482 12.88 23.25 -5.57
C GLY A 482 14.37 23.48 -5.40
N THR A 483 14.85 23.34 -4.17
CA THR A 483 16.28 23.34 -3.83
C THR A 483 16.66 21.98 -3.24
N TRP A 484 17.96 21.69 -3.11
CA TRP A 484 18.40 20.47 -2.43
C TRP A 484 18.01 20.39 -0.94
N LYS A 485 17.75 21.55 -0.30
CA LYS A 485 17.31 21.63 1.11
C LYS A 485 15.79 21.50 1.24
N ASP A 486 15.07 22.05 0.27
CA ASP A 486 13.60 22.07 0.25
C ASP A 486 13.13 21.65 -1.14
N MET A 487 12.94 20.34 -1.31
CA MET A 487 12.57 19.70 -2.57
C MET A 487 11.13 19.21 -2.49
N GLY A 488 10.26 19.85 -3.27
CA GLY A 488 8.91 19.35 -3.50
C GLY A 488 8.95 18.08 -4.35
N LEU A 489 8.19 17.06 -3.93
CA LEU A 489 8.07 15.78 -4.62
C LEU A 489 6.60 15.54 -4.96
N GLN A 490 6.31 15.30 -6.23
CA GLN A 490 5.03 14.77 -6.68
C GLN A 490 5.25 13.36 -7.19
N LEU A 491 4.45 12.42 -6.72
CA LEU A 491 4.63 11.01 -7.00
C LEU A 491 3.34 10.41 -7.55
N ASN A 492 3.47 9.64 -8.61
CA ASN A 492 2.42 8.84 -9.21
C ASN A 492 2.90 7.39 -9.28
N SER A 493 2.07 6.45 -8.85
CA SER A 493 2.40 5.02 -8.94
C SER A 493 1.13 4.19 -9.08
N ASN A 494 1.22 3.10 -9.84
CA ASN A 494 0.15 2.12 -9.92
C ASN A 494 -0.08 1.37 -8.59
N ILE A 495 0.85 1.47 -7.64
CA ILE A 495 0.73 0.83 -6.32
C ILE A 495 -0.49 1.34 -5.54
N GLY A 496 -0.84 2.63 -5.67
CA GLY A 496 -2.03 3.19 -5.02
C GLY A 496 -3.33 2.51 -5.50
N GLN A 497 -3.45 2.27 -6.80
CA GLN A 497 -4.61 1.58 -7.38
C GLN A 497 -4.64 0.09 -7.00
N ILE A 498 -3.46 -0.55 -6.94
CA ILE A 498 -3.31 -1.92 -6.45
C ILE A 498 -3.82 -2.02 -5.01
N PHE A 499 -3.37 -1.12 -4.11
CA PHE A 499 -3.84 -1.09 -2.73
C PHE A 499 -5.33 -0.80 -2.62
N LYS A 500 -5.84 0.16 -3.38
CA LYS A 500 -7.27 0.48 -3.40
C LYS A 500 -8.11 -0.73 -3.76
N THR A 501 -7.72 -1.44 -4.82
CA THR A 501 -8.42 -2.65 -5.28
C THR A 501 -8.30 -3.77 -4.24
N ALA A 502 -7.11 -3.98 -3.68
CA ALA A 502 -6.87 -4.96 -2.61
C ALA A 502 -7.69 -4.67 -1.35
N ALA A 503 -7.75 -3.41 -0.93
CA ALA A 503 -8.54 -2.95 0.21
C ALA A 503 -10.04 -3.11 -0.03
N GLN A 504 -10.53 -2.76 -1.22
CA GLN A 504 -11.93 -2.95 -1.62
C GLN A 504 -12.31 -4.43 -1.59
N ASN A 505 -11.45 -5.31 -2.12
CA ASN A 505 -11.66 -6.75 -2.12
C ASN A 505 -11.62 -7.33 -0.69
N ALA A 506 -10.69 -6.87 0.14
CA ALA A 506 -10.59 -7.26 1.54
C ALA A 506 -11.85 -6.89 2.33
N VAL A 507 -12.36 -5.67 2.15
CA VAL A 507 -13.60 -5.24 2.78
C VAL A 507 -14.81 -5.98 2.23
N ALA A 508 -14.90 -6.22 0.92
CA ALA A 508 -15.98 -7.03 0.36
C ALA A 508 -15.98 -8.46 0.93
N SER A 509 -14.81 -9.09 1.02
CA SER A 509 -14.65 -10.42 1.62
C SER A 509 -15.01 -10.43 3.10
N GLN A 510 -14.63 -9.39 3.84
CA GLN A 510 -14.96 -9.25 5.26
C GLN A 510 -16.46 -9.05 5.45
N ILE A 511 -17.11 -8.21 4.64
CA ILE A 511 -18.57 -8.01 4.65
C ILE A 511 -19.28 -9.35 4.42
N GLU A 512 -18.88 -10.11 3.40
CA GLU A 512 -19.47 -11.43 3.13
C GLU A 512 -19.32 -12.39 4.30
N THR A 513 -18.17 -12.36 4.98
CA THR A 513 -17.92 -13.22 6.16
C THR A 513 -18.79 -12.78 7.34
N SER A 514 -18.82 -11.48 7.66
CA SER A 514 -19.67 -10.93 8.71
C SER A 514 -21.17 -11.16 8.45
N LYS A 515 -21.62 -11.06 7.18
CA LYS A 515 -23.00 -11.39 6.78
C LYS A 515 -23.33 -12.85 7.09
N ARG A 516 -22.42 -13.78 6.76
CA ARG A 516 -22.59 -15.21 7.08
C ARG A 516 -22.65 -15.47 8.58
N ASP A 517 -21.73 -14.89 9.35
CA ASP A 517 -21.67 -15.07 10.80
C ASP A 517 -22.95 -14.52 11.48
N LEU A 518 -23.43 -13.36 11.05
CA LEU A 518 -24.68 -12.78 11.55
C LEU A 518 -25.90 -13.63 11.14
N ALA A 519 -25.94 -14.15 9.92
CA ALA A 519 -27.01 -15.04 9.45
C ALA A 519 -27.07 -16.33 10.28
N LEU A 520 -25.92 -16.96 10.54
CA LEU A 520 -25.82 -18.14 11.41
C LEU A 520 -26.34 -17.85 12.82
N LYS A 521 -26.00 -16.68 13.36
CA LYS A 521 -26.44 -16.28 14.71
C LYS A 521 -27.95 -15.99 14.78
N ILE A 522 -28.55 -15.45 13.71
CA ILE A 522 -30.01 -15.31 13.59
C ILE A 522 -30.68 -16.68 13.53
N GLU A 523 -30.15 -17.61 12.73
CA GLU A 523 -30.69 -18.97 12.62
C GLU A 523 -30.67 -19.67 13.98
N GLU A 524 -29.55 -19.62 14.69
CA GLU A 524 -29.41 -20.18 16.04
C GLU A 524 -30.41 -19.55 17.01
N THR A 525 -30.57 -18.22 16.97
CA THR A 525 -31.50 -17.49 17.82
C THR A 525 -32.96 -17.86 17.52
N HIS A 526 -33.33 -17.97 16.24
CA HIS A 526 -34.66 -18.39 15.81
C HIS A 526 -34.97 -19.83 16.26
N LEU A 527 -34.03 -20.76 16.09
CA LEU A 527 -34.16 -22.14 16.54
C LEU A 527 -34.39 -22.21 18.06
N ARG A 528 -33.59 -21.46 18.83
CA ARG A 528 -33.73 -21.40 20.29
C ARG A 528 -35.10 -20.87 20.72
N GLU A 529 -35.52 -19.73 20.19
CA GLU A 529 -36.80 -19.10 20.56
C GLU A 529 -38.03 -19.93 20.13
N SER A 530 -37.98 -20.57 18.95
CA SER A 530 -39.07 -21.43 18.47
C SER A 530 -39.21 -22.71 19.29
N LEU A 531 -38.10 -23.33 19.72
CA LEU A 531 -38.11 -24.49 20.60
C LEU A 531 -38.64 -24.15 21.99
N GLU A 532 -38.20 -23.03 22.56
CA GLU A 532 -38.71 -22.55 23.85
C GLU A 532 -40.22 -22.29 23.81
N LEU A 533 -40.72 -21.67 22.74
CA LEU A 533 -42.13 -21.40 22.56
C LEU A 533 -42.96 -22.69 22.48
N ARG A 534 -42.52 -23.68 21.69
CA ARG A 534 -43.22 -24.98 21.59
C ARG A 534 -43.25 -25.72 22.91
N LYS A 535 -42.11 -25.81 23.61
CA LYS A 535 -42.01 -26.47 24.92
C LYS A 535 -42.93 -25.83 25.95
N TRP A 536 -42.98 -24.50 25.98
CA TRP A 536 -43.86 -23.78 26.89
C TRP A 536 -45.33 -24.10 26.58
N LEU A 537 -45.74 -24.11 25.31
CA LEU A 537 -47.12 -24.40 24.90
C LEU A 537 -47.56 -25.85 25.16
N GLU A 538 -46.70 -26.83 24.89
CA GLU A 538 -47.00 -28.25 25.17
C GLU A 538 -47.29 -28.46 26.66
N GLY A 539 -46.53 -27.82 27.54
CA GLY A 539 -46.76 -27.87 28.99
C GLY A 539 -48.12 -27.28 29.39
N GLN A 540 -48.49 -26.14 28.82
CA GLN A 540 -49.76 -25.46 29.12
C GLN A 540 -50.98 -26.18 28.52
N GLN A 541 -50.88 -26.76 27.31
CA GLN A 541 -52.01 -27.45 26.68
C GLN A 541 -52.44 -28.71 27.44
N SER A 542 -51.50 -29.40 28.09
CA SER A 542 -51.79 -30.58 28.93
C SER A 542 -52.73 -30.24 30.10
N GLU A 543 -52.41 -29.18 30.85
CA GLU A 543 -53.21 -28.76 32.02
C GLU A 543 -54.63 -28.33 31.62
N ALA A 544 -54.79 -27.60 30.51
CA ALA A 544 -56.11 -27.15 30.04
C ALA A 544 -57.00 -28.32 29.58
N ASN A 545 -56.43 -29.33 28.92
CA ASN A 545 -57.15 -30.51 28.47
C ASN A 545 -57.61 -31.40 29.63
N GLU A 546 -56.80 -31.56 30.68
CA GLU A 546 -57.17 -32.30 31.89
C GLU A 546 -58.36 -31.67 32.62
N LEU A 547 -58.36 -30.34 32.77
CA LEU A 547 -59.46 -29.60 33.39
C LEU A 547 -60.77 -29.75 32.61
N LEU A 548 -60.72 -29.67 31.28
CA LEU A 548 -61.89 -29.88 30.43
C LEU A 548 -62.42 -31.31 30.46
N ALA A 549 -61.54 -32.32 30.47
CA ALA A 549 -61.95 -33.71 30.53
C ALA A 549 -62.72 -34.02 31.84
N SER A 550 -62.26 -33.46 32.97
CA SER A 550 -62.94 -33.53 34.28
C SER A 550 -64.35 -32.91 34.23
N ALA A 551 -64.47 -31.74 33.57
CA ALA A 551 -65.73 -31.04 33.40
C ALA A 551 -66.74 -31.82 32.52
N ASP A 552 -66.30 -32.36 31.39
CA ASP A 552 -67.12 -33.16 30.47
C ASP A 552 -67.69 -34.42 31.15
N GLN A 553 -66.86 -35.10 31.95
CA GLN A 553 -67.27 -36.29 32.70
C GLN A 553 -68.37 -35.95 33.72
N SER A 554 -68.20 -34.84 34.46
CA SER A 554 -69.15 -34.39 35.47
C SER A 554 -70.52 -34.02 34.88
N ILE A 555 -70.56 -33.42 33.70
CA ILE A 555 -71.82 -33.10 32.99
C ILE A 555 -72.52 -34.37 32.49
N LYS A 556 -71.77 -35.33 31.94
CA LYS A 556 -72.35 -36.63 31.49
C LYS A 556 -73.00 -37.39 32.65
N GLU A 557 -72.35 -37.43 33.81
CA GLU A 557 -72.90 -38.06 35.02
C GLU A 557 -74.19 -37.38 35.48
N MET A 558 -74.21 -36.04 35.51
CA MET A 558 -75.38 -35.25 35.87
C MET A 558 -76.55 -35.52 34.91
N ARG A 559 -76.32 -35.47 33.59
CA ARG A 559 -77.36 -35.72 32.57
C ARG A 559 -77.97 -37.11 32.74
N ASN A 560 -77.14 -38.11 32.96
CA ASN A 560 -77.61 -39.49 33.15
C ASN A 560 -78.45 -39.66 34.43
N LYS A 561 -78.15 -38.90 35.49
CA LYS A 561 -78.95 -38.90 36.72
C LYS A 561 -80.32 -38.21 36.51
N VAL A 562 -80.32 -37.01 35.93
CA VAL A 562 -81.57 -36.25 35.68
C VAL A 562 -82.51 -37.02 34.76
N VAL A 563 -82.01 -37.62 33.67
CA VAL A 563 -82.83 -38.45 32.76
C VAL A 563 -83.41 -39.68 33.48
N ARG A 564 -82.67 -40.27 34.42
CA ARG A 564 -83.12 -41.43 35.19
C ARG A 564 -84.23 -41.07 36.17
N GLU A 565 -84.14 -39.93 36.85
CA GLU A 565 -85.13 -39.50 37.86
C GLU A 565 -86.38 -38.89 37.22
N VAL A 566 -86.25 -38.13 36.13
CA VAL A 566 -87.39 -37.61 35.36
C VAL A 566 -88.14 -38.73 34.63
N GLY A 567 -87.43 -39.70 34.04
CA GLY A 567 -88.06 -40.87 33.41
C GLY A 567 -88.83 -41.76 34.41
N GLN A 568 -88.41 -41.80 35.68
CA GLN A 568 -89.13 -42.47 36.75
C GLN A 568 -90.37 -41.68 37.21
N ALA A 569 -90.32 -40.34 37.17
CA ALA A 569 -91.46 -39.48 37.48
C ALA A 569 -92.59 -39.58 36.45
N ASP A 570 -92.26 -39.65 35.15
CA ASP A 570 -93.25 -39.90 34.09
C ASP A 570 -93.89 -41.29 34.20
N ALA A 571 -93.10 -42.31 34.57
CA ALA A 571 -93.63 -43.64 34.86
C ALA A 571 -94.55 -43.66 36.09
N TYR A 572 -94.28 -42.81 37.09
CA TYR A 572 -95.12 -42.63 38.28
C TYR A 572 -96.42 -41.87 37.96
N LEU A 573 -96.36 -40.80 37.15
CA LEU A 573 -97.52 -40.06 36.69
C LEU A 573 -98.41 -40.90 35.77
N GLY A 574 -97.84 -41.74 34.90
CA GLY A 574 -98.57 -42.72 34.10
C GLY A 574 -99.33 -43.74 34.96
N LYS A 575 -98.70 -44.23 36.04
CA LYS A 575 -99.35 -45.13 37.02
C LYS A 575 -100.44 -44.42 37.82
N LEU A 576 -100.23 -43.19 38.27
CA LEU A 576 -101.24 -42.38 38.95
C LEU A 576 -102.44 -42.08 38.05
N ARG A 577 -102.22 -41.76 36.76
CA ARG A 577 -103.28 -41.55 35.78
C ARG A 577 -104.08 -42.84 35.55
N SER A 578 -103.41 -44.00 35.45
CA SER A 578 -104.10 -45.30 35.37
C SER A 578 -104.86 -45.68 36.64
N ALA A 579 -104.37 -45.27 37.82
CA ALA A 579 -105.02 -45.55 39.11
C ALA A 579 -106.23 -44.63 39.37
N ILE A 580 -106.19 -43.40 38.84
CA ILE A 580 -107.31 -42.45 38.89
C ILE A 580 -108.38 -42.85 37.87
N GLU A 581 -107.99 -43.25 36.65
CA GLU A 581 -108.93 -43.75 35.63
C GLU A 581 -109.54 -45.12 36.01
N GLY A 582 -108.83 -45.95 36.78
CA GLY A 582 -109.34 -47.21 37.32
C GLY A 582 -110.31 -47.10 38.50
N ARG A 583 -110.43 -45.92 39.14
CA ARG A 583 -111.41 -45.64 40.22
C ARG A 583 -112.65 -44.87 39.74
N LEU A 584 -112.67 -44.45 38.47
CA LEU A 584 -113.77 -43.72 37.84
C LEU A 584 -114.53 -44.57 36.79
N ARG A 585 -114.41 -45.91 36.85
CA ARG A 585 -115.22 -46.85 36.09
C ARG A 585 -115.97 -47.81 37.01
#